data_AF-A0A416P851-F1
#
_entry.id   AF-A0A416P851-F1
#
_cell.length_a   1.000
_cell.length_b   1.000
_cell.length_c   1.000
_cell.angle_alpha   90.00
_cell.angle_beta   90.00
_cell.angle_gamma   90.00
#
_symmetry.space_group_name_H-M   'P 1'
#
loop_
_entity.id
_entity.type
_entity.pdbx_description
1 polymer ?
#
loop_
_entity_poly.entity_id
_entity_poly.type
_entity_poly.pdbx_seq_one_letter_code
_entity_poly.pdbx_strand_id
1 'polypeptide(L)'
;MNQKKKTDNVEISRLTLRESDDILFEILDSWQDGKKISLVSDMELVEYVATALLKDVEDITAEYIDFTAEIDEEEYFLTIDKNGWLCAGPLVDYFDIEKSDKIYIDLDTGISDLTIDFCLDEGLHVTVFATDDDCDGDCENCEYGIEDKKSVEKESTTATYTVNGKKVSEEDYRKKLNEMDKKFQKHIQAVLDEYNGFIEDSKAWKKLFD
;
A
#
# COMPACT_ATOMS: atom_id res chain seq x y z
N MET A 1 2.38 -19.08 -37.82
CA MET A 1 3.06 -18.60 -36.59
C MET A 1 3.46 -17.16 -36.80
N ASN A 2 2.80 -16.28 -36.05
CA ASN A 2 3.21 -14.93 -35.64
C ASN A 2 1.95 -14.28 -35.08
N GLN A 3 1.61 -14.61 -33.84
CA GLN A 3 0.78 -13.71 -33.06
C GLN A 3 1.73 -12.70 -32.44
N LYS A 4 1.77 -11.49 -33.01
CA LYS A 4 2.28 -10.32 -32.29
C LYS A 4 1.40 -10.17 -31.05
N LYS A 5 1.87 -10.60 -29.88
CA LYS A 5 1.23 -10.23 -28.61
C LYS A 5 1.40 -8.71 -28.45
N LYS A 6 0.28 -8.04 -28.22
CA LYS A 6 0.11 -6.59 -28.25
C LYS A 6 0.61 -6.03 -26.91
N THR A 7 1.91 -5.81 -26.77
CA THR A 7 2.55 -5.22 -25.58
C THR A 7 2.36 -3.70 -25.51
N ASP A 8 1.17 -3.20 -25.82
CA ASP A 8 0.90 -1.75 -25.92
C ASP A 8 0.10 -1.19 -24.73
N ASN A 9 -0.28 -2.01 -23.74
CA ASN A 9 -1.25 -1.61 -22.70
C ASN A 9 -0.83 -1.86 -21.25
N VAL A 10 0.41 -2.29 -20.99
CA VAL A 10 0.88 -2.43 -19.60
C VAL A 10 1.56 -1.12 -19.19
N GLU A 11 0.85 -0.32 -18.42
CA GLU A 11 1.44 0.86 -17.77
C GLU A 11 2.07 0.42 -16.44
N ILE A 12 3.28 -0.14 -16.51
CA ILE A 12 4.07 -0.43 -15.31
C ILE A 12 4.55 0.90 -14.74
N SER A 13 3.80 1.39 -13.75
CA SER A 13 4.24 2.53 -12.94
C SER A 13 5.08 2.00 -11.79
N ARG A 14 6.25 2.60 -11.56
CA ARG A 14 7.10 2.28 -10.41
C ARG A 14 6.87 3.32 -9.31
N LEU A 15 6.49 2.85 -8.13
CA LEU A 15 6.45 3.66 -6.92
C LEU A 15 7.63 3.29 -6.03
N THR A 16 8.29 4.32 -5.50
CA THR A 16 9.23 4.17 -4.39
C THR A 16 8.51 4.66 -3.15
N LEU A 17 8.28 3.76 -2.21
CA LEU A 17 7.56 4.04 -0.97
C LEU A 17 8.56 4.14 0.17
N ARG A 18 8.29 4.98 1.17
CA ARG A 18 9.16 5.06 2.35
C ARG A 18 8.70 4.10 3.43
N GLU A 19 7.39 3.94 3.56
CA GLU A 19 6.76 3.15 4.62
C GLU A 19 5.45 2.52 4.10
N SER A 20 4.95 1.50 4.78
CA SER A 20 3.70 0.80 4.43
C SER A 20 2.46 1.71 4.42
N ASP A 21 2.48 2.84 5.12
CA ASP A 21 1.43 3.86 5.04
C ASP A 21 1.32 4.47 3.63
N ASP A 22 2.44 4.61 2.90
CA ASP A 22 2.43 5.22 1.56
C ASP A 22 1.62 4.35 0.58
N ILE A 23 1.68 3.00 0.67
CA ILE A 23 0.85 2.12 -0.18
C ILE A 23 -0.64 2.18 0.19
N LEU A 24 -0.95 2.28 1.47
CA LEU A 24 -2.33 2.42 1.95
C LEU A 24 -2.99 3.66 1.33
N PHE A 25 -2.29 4.80 1.34
CA PHE A 25 -2.82 6.03 0.73
C PHE A 25 -3.01 5.92 -0.77
N GLU A 26 -2.09 5.28 -1.48
CA GLU A 26 -2.19 5.06 -2.93
C GLU A 26 -3.39 4.18 -3.30
N ILE A 27 -3.62 3.10 -2.53
CA ILE A 27 -4.79 2.23 -2.69
C ILE A 27 -6.08 3.01 -2.45
N LEU A 28 -6.13 3.82 -1.38
CA LEU A 28 -7.30 4.64 -1.04
C LEU A 28 -7.64 5.67 -2.12
N ASP A 29 -6.64 6.42 -2.58
CA ASP A 29 -6.82 7.42 -3.64
C ASP A 29 -7.34 6.76 -4.92
N SER A 30 -6.74 5.63 -5.30
CA SER A 30 -7.16 4.89 -6.49
C SER A 30 -8.56 4.28 -6.35
N TRP A 31 -8.95 3.83 -5.17
CA TRP A 31 -10.29 3.26 -4.93
C TRP A 31 -11.38 4.34 -4.96
N GLN A 32 -11.11 5.55 -4.45
CA GLN A 32 -12.05 6.67 -4.46
C GLN A 32 -12.43 7.12 -5.88
N ASP A 33 -11.62 6.81 -6.90
CA ASP A 33 -11.98 6.95 -8.31
C ASP A 33 -13.06 5.95 -8.80
N GLY A 34 -13.55 5.06 -7.93
CA GLY A 34 -14.55 4.04 -8.24
C GLY A 34 -13.99 2.79 -8.92
N LYS A 35 -12.69 2.53 -8.76
CA LYS A 35 -11.96 1.39 -9.34
C LYS A 35 -11.98 0.20 -8.37
N LYS A 36 -12.05 -1.04 -8.89
CA LYS A 36 -11.69 -2.25 -8.13
C LYS A 36 -10.17 -2.32 -8.05
N ILE A 37 -9.63 -2.32 -6.84
CA ILE A 37 -8.18 -2.32 -6.58
C ILE A 37 -7.76 -3.68 -6.03
N SER A 38 -6.60 -4.16 -6.48
CA SER A 38 -5.87 -5.27 -5.83
C SER A 38 -4.53 -4.82 -5.29
N LEU A 39 -4.10 -5.46 -4.21
CA LEU A 39 -2.73 -5.49 -3.72
C LEU A 39 -2.27 -6.95 -3.70
N VAL A 40 -1.05 -7.21 -4.14
CA VAL A 40 -0.36 -8.49 -3.99
C VAL A 40 0.97 -8.23 -3.29
N SER A 41 1.19 -8.91 -2.17
CA SER A 41 2.38 -8.79 -1.32
C SER A 41 2.51 -10.04 -0.45
N ASP A 42 3.46 -10.07 0.46
CA ASP A 42 3.45 -10.97 1.61
C ASP A 42 2.26 -10.77 2.56
N MET A 43 2.09 -11.72 3.50
CA MET A 43 1.01 -11.69 4.48
C MET A 43 1.04 -10.44 5.36
N GLU A 44 2.23 -9.98 5.78
CA GLU A 44 2.39 -8.90 6.73
C GLU A 44 1.83 -7.58 6.18
N LEU A 45 2.20 -7.21 4.95
CA LEU A 45 1.70 -5.99 4.35
C LEU A 45 0.20 -6.09 4.02
N VAL A 46 -0.25 -7.23 3.51
CA VAL A 46 -1.67 -7.44 3.20
C VAL A 46 -2.54 -7.35 4.46
N GLU A 47 -2.14 -7.99 5.56
CA GLU A 47 -2.85 -7.94 6.85
C GLU A 47 -2.88 -6.51 7.41
N TYR A 48 -1.76 -5.80 7.33
CA TYR A 48 -1.66 -4.41 7.76
C TYR A 48 -2.63 -3.50 6.98
N VAL A 49 -2.59 -3.53 5.65
CA VAL A 49 -3.46 -2.71 4.79
C VAL A 49 -4.93 -3.09 5.00
N ALA A 50 -5.26 -4.38 5.05
CA ALA A 50 -6.62 -4.86 5.32
C ALA A 50 -7.16 -4.31 6.65
N THR A 51 -6.35 -4.40 7.70
CA THR A 51 -6.71 -3.96 9.05
C THR A 51 -6.94 -2.45 9.10
N ALA A 52 -6.06 -1.67 8.49
CA ALA A 52 -6.18 -0.21 8.43
C ALA A 52 -7.46 0.20 7.70
N LEU A 53 -7.72 -0.37 6.52
CA LEU A 53 -8.91 -0.06 5.72
C LEU A 53 -10.22 -0.38 6.46
N LEU A 54 -10.31 -1.55 7.08
CA LEU A 54 -11.53 -1.97 7.80
C LEU A 54 -11.79 -1.17 9.08
N LYS A 55 -10.74 -0.62 9.68
CA LYS A 55 -10.83 0.14 10.93
C LYS A 55 -11.10 1.62 10.70
N ASP A 56 -10.45 2.19 9.69
CA ASP A 56 -10.36 3.64 9.52
C ASP A 56 -11.22 4.16 8.35
N VAL A 57 -11.83 3.28 7.54
CA VAL A 57 -12.70 3.66 6.40
C VAL A 57 -14.11 3.09 6.58
N GLU A 58 -15.07 3.97 6.88
CA GLU A 58 -16.46 3.57 7.17
C GLU A 58 -17.17 2.87 6.00
N ASP A 59 -16.77 3.17 4.77
CA ASP A 59 -17.38 2.63 3.54
C ASP A 59 -16.81 1.27 3.11
N ILE A 60 -15.82 0.74 3.82
CA ILE A 60 -15.19 -0.56 3.52
C ILE A 60 -15.68 -1.62 4.52
N THR A 61 -16.08 -2.78 4.01
CA THR A 61 -16.57 -3.90 4.81
C THR A 61 -15.95 -5.21 4.34
N ALA A 62 -15.59 -6.06 5.29
CA ALA A 62 -15.07 -7.39 5.00
C ALA A 62 -16.13 -8.27 4.33
N GLU A 63 -15.80 -8.84 3.18
CA GLU A 63 -16.55 -9.92 2.53
C GLU A 63 -15.90 -11.28 2.84
N TYR A 64 -14.57 -11.37 2.74
CA TYR A 64 -13.79 -12.56 3.06
C TYR A 64 -12.40 -12.21 3.60
N ILE A 65 -11.98 -12.84 4.69
CA ILE A 65 -10.62 -12.66 5.24
C ILE A 65 -10.13 -14.01 5.72
N ASP A 66 -8.95 -14.43 5.24
CA ASP A 66 -8.27 -15.62 5.73
C ASP A 66 -6.75 -15.44 5.77
N PHE A 67 -6.23 -15.14 6.96
CA PHE A 67 -4.80 -15.16 7.26
C PHE A 67 -4.41 -16.38 8.13
N THR A 68 -5.32 -17.34 8.28
CA THR A 68 -5.15 -18.50 9.15
C THR A 68 -4.81 -19.78 8.40
N ALA A 69 -4.73 -19.66 7.07
CA ALA A 69 -4.41 -20.75 6.18
C ALA A 69 -3.07 -21.41 6.60
N GLU A 70 -3.13 -22.70 6.99
CA GLU A 70 -1.95 -23.56 7.15
C GLU A 70 -1.42 -23.99 5.76
N ILE A 71 -1.34 -23.05 4.82
CA ILE A 71 -0.86 -23.27 3.46
C ILE A 71 0.49 -22.56 3.37
N ASP A 72 1.46 -23.23 2.76
CA ASP A 72 2.80 -22.71 2.51
C ASP A 72 2.77 -21.77 1.29
N GLU A 73 1.91 -20.74 1.36
CA GLU A 73 1.82 -19.69 0.34
C GLU A 73 2.64 -18.48 0.76
N GLU A 74 3.48 -18.01 -0.15
CA GLU A 74 4.32 -16.82 0.04
C GLU A 74 3.64 -15.55 -0.48
N GLU A 75 2.61 -15.69 -1.33
CA GLU A 75 1.86 -14.59 -1.92
C GLU A 75 0.46 -14.47 -1.30
N TYR A 76 0.12 -13.25 -0.91
CA TYR A 76 -1.18 -12.87 -0.39
C TYR A 76 -1.77 -11.76 -1.25
N PHE A 77 -3.09 -11.71 -1.27
CA PHE A 77 -3.80 -10.64 -1.95
C PHE A 77 -4.73 -9.90 -1.00
N LEU A 78 -5.00 -8.66 -1.38
CA LEU A 78 -6.16 -7.90 -0.94
C LEU A 78 -6.86 -7.35 -2.17
N THR A 79 -8.19 -7.37 -2.16
CA THR A 79 -9.04 -6.74 -3.18
C THR A 79 -10.11 -5.91 -2.51
N ILE A 80 -10.38 -4.74 -3.07
CA ILE A 80 -11.49 -3.88 -2.66
C ILE A 80 -12.30 -3.58 -3.91
N ASP A 81 -13.56 -4.01 -3.92
CA ASP A 81 -14.46 -3.69 -5.03
C ASP A 81 -14.99 -2.25 -4.93
N LYS A 82 -15.60 -1.77 -6.00
CA LYS A 82 -16.19 -0.42 -6.08
C LYS A 82 -17.30 -0.13 -5.06
N ASN A 83 -17.84 -1.15 -4.38
CA ASN A 83 -18.86 -1.01 -3.36
C ASN A 83 -18.26 -1.09 -1.93
N GLY A 84 -16.93 -1.21 -1.82
CA GLY A 84 -16.22 -1.30 -0.55
C GLY A 84 -16.14 -2.72 0.02
N TRP A 85 -16.46 -3.76 -0.74
CA TRP A 85 -16.27 -5.14 -0.30
C TRP A 85 -14.81 -5.52 -0.37
N LEU A 86 -14.24 -5.87 0.79
CA LEU A 86 -12.84 -6.24 0.94
C LEU A 86 -12.69 -7.76 1.08
N CYS A 87 -11.84 -8.34 0.22
CA CYS A 87 -11.40 -9.73 0.31
C CYS A 87 -9.88 -9.78 0.50
N ALA A 88 -9.39 -10.55 1.47
CA ALA A 88 -7.95 -10.73 1.68
C ALA A 88 -7.59 -12.16 2.12
N GLY A 89 -6.45 -12.67 1.67
CA GLY A 89 -5.97 -14.00 2.03
C GLY A 89 -4.85 -14.51 1.12
N PRO A 90 -4.47 -15.80 1.22
CA PRO A 90 -3.45 -16.38 0.37
C PRO A 90 -3.89 -16.37 -1.11
N LEU A 91 -2.97 -16.06 -2.01
CA LEU A 91 -3.22 -16.05 -3.45
C LEU A 91 -3.07 -17.46 -4.02
N VAL A 92 -4.13 -18.26 -3.93
CA VAL A 92 -4.15 -19.65 -4.42
C VAL A 92 -4.53 -19.74 -5.91
N ASP A 93 -5.35 -18.81 -6.39
CA ASP A 93 -5.78 -18.70 -7.79
C ASP A 93 -5.90 -17.22 -8.17
N TYR A 94 -5.69 -16.91 -9.45
CA TYR A 94 -5.73 -15.54 -9.95
C TYR A 94 -7.14 -14.99 -10.18
N PHE A 95 -8.18 -15.83 -10.00
CA PHE A 95 -9.59 -15.39 -10.08
C PHE A 95 -9.92 -14.19 -9.18
N ASP A 96 -9.25 -14.09 -8.04
CA ASP A 96 -9.50 -13.02 -7.06
C ASP A 96 -9.06 -11.64 -7.60
N ILE A 97 -7.99 -11.62 -8.39
CA ILE A 97 -7.37 -10.40 -8.93
C ILE A 97 -7.68 -10.15 -10.41
N GLU A 98 -8.18 -11.13 -11.16
CA GLU A 98 -8.40 -11.06 -12.63
C GLU A 98 -9.35 -9.92 -13.07
N LYS A 99 -10.22 -9.44 -12.17
CA LYS A 99 -11.23 -8.40 -12.47
C LYS A 99 -10.87 -7.02 -11.96
N SER A 100 -9.64 -6.82 -11.49
CA SER A 100 -9.24 -5.55 -10.91
C SER A 100 -8.93 -4.52 -11.99
N ASP A 101 -9.37 -3.29 -11.76
CA ASP A 101 -9.09 -2.17 -12.65
C ASP A 101 -7.62 -1.72 -12.50
N LYS A 102 -7.04 -1.90 -11.31
CA LYS A 102 -5.64 -1.63 -11.00
C LYS A 102 -5.11 -2.59 -9.93
N ILE A 103 -3.88 -3.03 -10.11
CA ILE A 103 -3.17 -3.96 -9.22
C ILE A 103 -1.87 -3.32 -8.76
N TYR A 104 -1.62 -3.37 -7.46
CA TYR A 104 -0.35 -3.03 -6.83
C TYR A 104 0.41 -4.31 -6.50
N ILE A 105 1.67 -4.40 -6.90
CA ILE A 105 2.52 -5.56 -6.64
C ILE A 105 3.78 -5.11 -5.91
N ASP A 106 4.03 -5.69 -4.75
CA ASP A 106 5.27 -5.51 -4.00
C ASP A 106 6.41 -6.32 -4.65
N LEU A 107 7.54 -5.67 -4.92
CA LEU A 107 8.74 -6.32 -5.48
C LEU A 107 9.81 -6.64 -4.41
N ASP A 108 9.67 -6.15 -3.18
CA ASP A 108 10.62 -6.45 -2.12
C ASP A 108 10.37 -7.82 -1.49
N THR A 109 9.16 -8.34 -1.68
CA THR A 109 8.75 -9.65 -1.21
C THR A 109 8.95 -10.71 -2.30
N GLY A 110 8.85 -11.98 -1.90
CA GLY A 110 9.06 -13.15 -2.76
C GLY A 110 7.96 -13.39 -3.80
N ILE A 111 7.40 -12.33 -4.39
CA ILE A 111 6.38 -12.44 -5.43
C ILE A 111 6.95 -13.14 -6.65
N SER A 112 6.23 -14.14 -7.12
CA SER A 112 6.55 -14.95 -8.27
C SER A 112 6.40 -14.17 -9.58
N ASP A 113 7.32 -14.42 -10.51
CA ASP A 113 7.23 -13.90 -11.88
C ASP A 113 5.92 -14.34 -12.57
N LEU A 114 5.33 -15.48 -12.15
CA LEU A 114 4.06 -16.00 -12.70
C LEU A 114 2.88 -15.06 -12.41
N THR A 115 2.85 -14.46 -11.23
CA THR A 115 1.80 -13.52 -10.83
C THR A 115 1.89 -12.23 -11.62
N ILE A 116 3.11 -11.75 -11.89
CA ILE A 116 3.36 -10.61 -12.78
C ILE A 116 2.94 -10.97 -14.21
N ASP A 117 3.44 -12.09 -14.75
CA ASP A 117 3.14 -12.55 -16.11
C ASP A 117 1.64 -12.70 -16.35
N PHE A 118 0.89 -13.25 -15.39
CA PHE A 118 -0.56 -13.33 -15.44
C PHE A 118 -1.19 -11.94 -15.63
N CYS A 119 -0.80 -10.96 -14.80
CA CYS A 119 -1.37 -9.62 -14.87
C CYS A 119 -1.06 -8.94 -16.22
N LEU A 120 0.13 -9.18 -16.78
CA LEU A 120 0.52 -8.68 -18.09
C LEU A 120 -0.28 -9.34 -19.22
N ASP A 121 -0.51 -10.65 -19.14
CA ASP A 121 -1.22 -11.42 -20.15
C ASP A 121 -2.73 -11.09 -20.19
N GLU A 122 -3.32 -10.83 -19.03
CA GLU A 122 -4.71 -10.34 -18.91
C GLU A 122 -4.85 -8.84 -19.23
N GLY A 123 -3.73 -8.12 -19.40
CA GLY A 123 -3.71 -6.71 -19.76
C GLY A 123 -4.23 -5.80 -18.64
N LEU A 124 -3.97 -6.18 -17.39
CA LEU A 124 -4.35 -5.43 -16.20
C LEU A 124 -3.45 -4.19 -16.02
N HIS A 125 -3.96 -3.17 -15.34
CA HIS A 125 -3.15 -2.01 -14.97
C HIS A 125 -2.31 -2.34 -13.75
N VAL A 126 -1.01 -2.57 -13.95
CA VAL A 126 -0.09 -3.02 -12.90
C VAL A 126 0.81 -1.87 -12.45
N THR A 127 0.76 -1.54 -11.18
CA THR A 127 1.73 -0.65 -10.52
C THR A 127 2.62 -1.51 -9.63
N VAL A 128 3.92 -1.50 -9.89
CA VAL A 128 4.89 -2.22 -9.05
C VAL A 128 5.52 -1.24 -8.08
N PHE A 129 5.80 -1.68 -6.85
CA PHE A 129 6.47 -0.85 -5.86
C PHE A 129 7.56 -1.60 -5.12
N ALA A 130 8.46 -0.82 -4.55
CA ALA A 130 9.47 -1.25 -3.61
C ALA A 130 9.55 -0.17 -2.51
N THR A 131 9.67 -0.61 -1.28
CA THR A 131 10.07 0.20 -0.14
C THR A 131 11.56 0.52 -0.22
N ASP A 132 11.89 1.82 -0.16
CA ASP A 132 13.27 2.28 -0.05
C ASP A 132 13.70 2.05 1.40
N ASP A 133 14.18 0.83 1.67
CA ASP A 133 14.75 0.47 2.97
C ASP A 133 16.05 1.29 3.11
N ASP A 134 15.98 2.41 3.86
CA ASP A 134 17.02 3.44 4.09
C ASP A 134 18.41 2.98 3.62
N CYS A 135 18.67 3.07 2.31
CA CYS A 135 19.96 2.68 1.79
C CYS A 135 20.88 3.84 2.10
N ASP A 136 21.81 3.64 3.04
CA ASP A 136 22.81 4.60 3.56
C ASP A 136 23.73 5.25 2.49
N GLY A 137 23.38 5.21 1.21
CA GLY A 137 24.10 5.83 0.10
C GLY A 137 25.43 5.15 -0.25
N ASP A 138 25.82 4.09 0.48
CA ASP A 138 27.11 3.39 0.35
C ASP A 138 26.98 2.00 -0.31
N CYS A 139 25.85 1.74 -0.95
CA CYS A 139 25.63 0.51 -1.70
C CYS A 139 26.34 0.57 -3.07
N GLU A 140 27.64 0.28 -3.10
CA GLU A 140 28.41 0.09 -4.35
C GLU A 140 27.93 -1.12 -5.19
N ASN A 141 26.90 -1.86 -4.73
CA ASN A 141 26.42 -3.07 -5.38
C ASN A 141 24.88 -3.17 -5.48
N CYS A 142 24.17 -2.03 -5.49
CA CYS A 142 22.74 -1.97 -5.79
C CYS A 142 22.52 -2.07 -7.30
N GLU A 143 23.08 -3.11 -7.90
CA GLU A 143 22.83 -3.49 -9.28
C GLU A 143 21.63 -4.43 -9.26
N TYR A 144 20.42 -3.87 -9.09
CA TYR A 144 19.22 -4.55 -9.59
C TYR A 144 19.39 -4.62 -11.10
N GLY A 145 19.90 -5.75 -11.59
CA GLY A 145 20.28 -6.01 -12.97
C GLY A 145 19.10 -6.02 -13.93
N ILE A 146 18.53 -4.85 -14.20
CA ILE A 146 17.66 -4.60 -15.35
C ILE A 146 18.36 -3.54 -16.18
N GLU A 147 18.89 -3.95 -17.34
CA GLU A 147 19.65 -3.10 -18.25
C GLU A 147 18.90 -1.79 -18.56
N ASP A 148 19.41 -0.67 -18.03
CA ASP A 148 19.06 0.68 -18.41
C ASP A 148 19.23 0.89 -19.92
N LYS A 149 18.13 0.95 -20.66
CA LYS A 149 18.11 1.56 -21.99
C LYS A 149 17.41 2.91 -21.93
N LYS A 150 18.30 3.91 -21.80
CA LYS A 150 18.16 5.34 -22.09
C LYS A 150 17.51 6.18 -20.99
N SER A 151 18.41 6.73 -20.19
CA SER A 151 18.31 8.07 -19.61
C SER A 151 17.60 9.06 -20.55
N VAL A 152 16.38 9.45 -20.15
CA VAL A 152 15.77 10.69 -20.60
C VAL A 152 16.07 11.73 -19.52
N GLU A 153 16.65 12.83 -19.98
CA GLU A 153 17.14 13.93 -19.16
C GLU A 153 16.09 14.43 -18.17
N LYS A 154 16.52 14.65 -16.91
CA LYS A 154 15.78 15.34 -15.86
C LYS A 154 15.29 16.71 -16.38
N GLU A 155 14.04 16.78 -16.81
CA GLU A 155 13.31 18.04 -16.78
C GLU A 155 12.83 18.26 -15.34
N SER A 156 13.37 19.29 -14.69
CA SER A 156 12.93 19.76 -13.38
C SER A 156 11.52 20.34 -13.49
N THR A 157 10.50 19.50 -13.49
CA THR A 157 9.13 19.94 -13.26
C THR A 157 8.98 20.25 -11.78
N THR A 158 8.95 21.54 -11.44
CA THR A 158 8.56 22.02 -10.12
C THR A 158 7.07 21.69 -9.94
N ALA A 159 6.80 20.53 -9.32
CA ALA A 159 5.45 20.11 -8.99
C ALA A 159 4.80 21.13 -8.05
N THR A 160 3.64 21.68 -8.43
CA THR A 160 2.86 22.60 -7.59
C THR A 160 1.59 21.91 -7.15
N TYR A 161 1.43 21.68 -5.84
CA TYR A 161 0.25 21.07 -5.23
C TYR A 161 -0.87 22.10 -5.11
N THR A 162 -2.14 21.67 -5.11
CA THR A 162 -3.28 22.60 -4.99
C THR A 162 -4.05 22.32 -3.71
N VAL A 163 -4.03 23.26 -2.75
CA VAL A 163 -4.77 23.16 -1.49
C VAL A 163 -5.83 24.26 -1.46
N ASN A 164 -7.11 23.88 -1.33
CA ASN A 164 -8.26 24.79 -1.35
C ASN A 164 -8.24 25.75 -2.56
N GLY A 165 -7.93 25.22 -3.74
CA GLY A 165 -7.85 25.99 -5.00
C GLY A 165 -6.64 26.93 -5.11
N LYS A 166 -5.70 26.91 -4.16
CA LYS A 166 -4.46 27.69 -4.22
C LYS A 166 -3.27 26.79 -4.50
N LYS A 167 -2.45 27.16 -5.49
CA LYS A 167 -1.17 26.50 -5.75
C LYS A 167 -0.20 26.78 -4.60
N VAL A 168 0.43 25.72 -4.10
CA VAL A 168 1.47 25.75 -3.07
C VAL A 168 2.67 24.94 -3.56
N SER A 169 3.86 25.31 -3.08
CA SER A 169 5.07 24.53 -3.35
C SER A 169 4.99 23.18 -2.65
N GLU A 170 5.69 22.18 -3.19
CA GLU A 170 5.85 20.88 -2.53
C GLU A 170 6.39 21.02 -1.10
N GLU A 171 7.41 21.86 -0.92
CA GLU A 171 8.05 22.09 0.38
C GLU A 171 7.04 22.65 1.40
N ASP A 172 6.24 23.64 1.03
CA ASP A 172 5.22 24.22 1.90
C ASP A 172 4.10 23.23 2.22
N TYR A 173 3.72 22.40 1.26
CA TYR A 173 2.71 21.35 1.43
C TYR A 173 3.19 20.30 2.42
N ARG A 174 4.40 19.76 2.22
CA ARG A 174 5.01 18.74 3.08
C ARG A 174 5.28 19.29 4.48
N LYS A 175 5.71 20.54 4.62
CA LYS A 175 5.89 21.18 5.92
C LYS A 175 4.58 21.24 6.71
N LYS A 176 3.47 21.61 6.05
CA LYS A 176 2.15 21.65 6.70
C LYS A 176 1.65 20.27 7.08
N LEU A 177 1.83 19.26 6.22
CA LEU A 177 1.51 17.88 6.56
C LEU A 177 2.26 17.42 7.82
N ASN A 178 3.59 17.63 7.87
CA ASN A 178 4.39 17.30 9.05
C ASN A 178 3.97 18.07 10.31
N GLU A 179 3.53 19.32 10.19
CA GLU A 179 2.98 20.08 11.31
C GLU A 179 1.63 19.56 11.80
N MET A 180 0.78 19.03 10.90
CA MET A 180 -0.48 18.39 11.28
C MET A 180 -0.26 17.03 11.90
N ASP A 181 0.61 16.20 11.32
CA ASP A 181 1.00 14.90 11.84
C ASP A 181 1.55 15.01 13.28
N LYS A 182 2.49 15.94 13.53
CA LYS A 182 2.98 16.21 14.89
C LYS A 182 1.88 16.60 15.88
N LYS A 183 0.83 17.30 15.45
CA LYS A 183 -0.31 17.65 16.32
C LYS A 183 -1.18 16.43 16.58
N PHE A 184 -1.40 15.59 15.57
CA PHE A 184 -2.15 14.37 15.69
C PHE A 184 -1.45 13.37 16.62
N GLN A 185 -0.17 13.09 16.38
CA GLN A 185 0.68 12.25 17.24
C GLN A 185 0.66 12.72 18.70
N LYS A 186 0.78 14.04 18.92
CA LYS A 186 0.70 14.61 20.27
C LYS A 186 -0.68 14.40 20.91
N HIS A 187 -1.76 14.44 20.14
CA HIS A 187 -3.11 14.18 20.64
C HIS A 187 -3.31 12.71 20.99
N ILE A 188 -2.87 11.79 20.13
CA ILE A 188 -2.91 10.35 20.38
C ILE A 188 -2.11 10.00 21.64
N GLN A 189 -0.91 10.55 21.80
CA GLN A 189 -0.11 10.32 23.02
C GLN A 189 -0.87 10.76 24.28
N ALA A 190 -1.53 11.92 24.25
CA ALA A 190 -2.31 12.39 25.41
C ALA A 190 -3.48 11.46 25.75
N VAL A 191 -4.19 10.94 24.74
CA VAL A 191 -5.29 9.98 24.93
C VAL A 191 -4.78 8.66 25.50
N LEU A 192 -3.63 8.17 25.02
CA LEU A 192 -3.01 6.95 25.54
C LEU A 192 -2.53 7.12 26.99
N ASP A 193 -1.98 8.29 27.32
CA ASP A 193 -1.56 8.61 28.70
C ASP A 193 -2.77 8.63 29.66
N GLU A 194 -3.89 9.22 29.23
CA GLU A 194 -5.14 9.22 30.01
C GLU A 194 -5.69 7.79 30.22
N TYR A 195 -5.70 6.98 29.15
CA TYR A 195 -6.14 5.58 29.23
C TYR A 195 -5.25 4.75 30.14
N ASN A 196 -3.93 4.93 30.06
CA ASN A 196 -2.98 4.25 30.95
C ASN A 196 -3.24 4.64 32.42
N GLY A 197 -3.51 5.93 32.70
CA GLY A 197 -3.91 6.39 34.03
C GLY A 197 -5.18 5.68 34.53
N PHE A 198 -6.21 5.57 33.69
CA PHE A 198 -7.43 4.82 34.03
C PHE A 198 -7.15 3.34 34.35
N ILE A 199 -6.28 2.68 33.58
CA ILE A 199 -5.90 1.28 33.82
C ILE A 199 -5.13 1.13 35.14
N GLU A 200 -4.23 2.06 35.46
CA GLU A 200 -3.52 2.08 36.74
C GLU A 200 -4.46 2.27 37.92
N ASP A 201 -5.42 3.20 37.82
CA ASP A 201 -6.45 3.44 38.84
C ASP A 201 -7.33 2.19 39.04
N SER A 202 -7.75 1.55 37.95
CA SER A 202 -8.51 0.29 37.98
C SER A 202 -7.74 -0.83 38.67
N LYS A 203 -6.43 -0.98 38.38
CA LYS A 203 -5.55 -1.95 39.06
C LYS A 203 -5.37 -1.63 40.54
N ALA A 204 -5.23 -0.36 40.90
CA ALA A 204 -5.12 0.07 42.29
C ALA A 204 -6.42 -0.22 43.06
N TRP A 205 -7.57 0.02 42.44
CA TRP A 205 -8.88 -0.25 43.02
C TRP A 205 -9.11 -1.75 43.24
N LYS A 206 -8.73 -2.59 42.26
CA LYS A 206 -8.84 -4.05 42.36
C LYS A 206 -8.04 -4.62 43.53
N LYS A 207 -6.85 -4.07 43.82
CA LYS A 207 -6.01 -4.46 44.97
C LYS A 207 -6.62 -4.12 46.34
N LEU A 208 -7.66 -3.29 46.42
CA LEU A 208 -8.34 -3.00 47.69
C LEU A 208 -9.34 -4.11 48.10
N PHE A 209 -9.66 -5.01 47.17
CA PHE A 209 -10.65 -6.08 47.37
C PHE A 209 -10.05 -7.50 47.34
N ASP A 210 -8.72 -7.61 47.17
CA ASP A 210 -7.91 -8.82 47.41
C ASP A 210 -7.26 -8.73 48.80
#